data_AF-A0A6L7QHU3-F1
#
_entry.id   AF-A0A6L7QHU3-F1
#
_cell.length_a   1.000
_cell.length_b   1.000
_cell.length_c   1.000
_cell.angle_alpha   90.00
_cell.angle_beta   90.00
_cell.angle_gamma   90.00
#
_symmetry.space_group_name_H-M   'P 1'
#
loop_
_entity.id
_entity.type
_entity.pdbx_description
1 polymer ?
#
loop_
_entity_poly.entity_id
_entity_poly.type
_entity_poly.pdbx_seq_one_letter_code
_entity_poly.pdbx_strand_id
1 'polypeptide(L)'
;LAYPWPGNVRQLENALERMVLLANDSLLREEDVPEEIIYWQDEEEPDLSQRDFKEARNSFERHFLCEALHRHRGVISQVAEDVGLSRKSLYAKLEHLDIDYQHYRT
;
A
#
# COMPACT_ATOMS: atom_id res chain seq x y z
N LEU A 1 5.93 -2.85 -15.97
CA LEU A 1 5.44 -2.56 -14.62
C LEU A 1 6.40 -3.22 -13.65
N ALA A 2 6.90 -2.47 -12.68
CA ALA A 2 7.91 -2.90 -11.73
C ALA A 2 7.47 -2.48 -10.33
N TYR A 3 7.58 -3.39 -9.37
CA TYR A 3 7.34 -3.10 -7.96
C TYR A 3 8.15 -1.86 -7.53
N PRO A 4 7.55 -0.87 -6.84
CA PRO A 4 8.18 0.43 -6.62
C PRO A 4 9.27 0.43 -5.55
N TRP A 5 9.43 -0.67 -4.80
CA TRP A 5 10.41 -0.79 -3.70
C TRP A 5 10.30 0.39 -2.71
N PRO A 6 9.16 0.55 -2.01
CA PRO A 6 8.90 1.71 -1.13
C PRO A 6 9.96 1.91 -0.02
N GLY A 7 10.72 0.87 0.32
CA GLY A 7 11.85 0.89 1.26
C GLY A 7 13.23 1.11 0.62
N ASN A 8 13.31 1.50 -0.66
CA ASN A 8 14.53 1.65 -1.47
C ASN A 8 15.31 0.34 -1.66
N VAL A 9 16.58 0.44 -2.08
CA VAL A 9 17.51 -0.68 -2.37
C VAL A 9 17.60 -1.70 -1.22
N ARG A 10 17.45 -1.28 0.03
CA ARG A 10 17.42 -2.19 1.19
C ARG A 10 16.27 -3.18 1.14
N GLN A 11 15.11 -2.77 0.63
CA GLN A 11 13.95 -3.64 0.50
C GLN A 11 14.19 -4.68 -0.61
N LEU A 12 14.82 -4.27 -1.70
CA LEU A 12 15.27 -5.17 -2.76
C LEU A 12 16.31 -6.17 -2.24
N GLU A 13 17.31 -5.71 -1.48
CA GLU A 13 18.30 -6.58 -0.84
C GLU A 13 17.64 -7.61 0.07
N ASN A 14 16.76 -7.19 0.98
CA ASN A 14 16.04 -8.09 1.88
C ASN A 14 15.17 -9.11 1.12
N ALA A 15 14.50 -8.68 0.05
CA ALA A 15 13.70 -9.57 -0.78
C ALA A 15 14.58 -10.61 -1.50
N LEU A 16 15.72 -10.19 -2.06
CA LEU A 16 16.69 -11.09 -2.69
C LEU A 16 17.33 -12.06 -1.70
N GLU A 17 17.72 -11.59 -0.51
CA GLU A 17 18.23 -12.46 0.56
C GLU A 17 17.21 -13.53 0.93
N ARG A 18 15.95 -13.13 1.10
CA ARG A 18 14.86 -14.06 1.42
C ARG A 18 14.61 -15.06 0.30
N MET A 19 14.61 -14.61 -0.96
CA MET A 19 14.48 -15.48 -2.13
C MET A 19 15.61 -16.52 -2.18
N VAL A 20 16.87 -16.10 -2.01
CA VAL A 20 18.04 -17.00 -2.02
C VAL A 20 18.02 -17.97 -0.85
N LEU A 21 17.57 -17.54 0.33
CA LEU A 21 17.49 -18.40 1.52
C LEU A 21 16.40 -19.49 1.39
N LEU A 22 15.31 -19.21 0.68
CA LEU A 22 14.18 -20.12 0.53
C LEU A 22 14.25 -20.98 -0.74
N ALA A 23 15.08 -20.58 -1.71
CA ALA A 23 15.28 -21.30 -2.96
C ALA A 23 15.82 -22.72 -2.70
N ASN A 24 15.14 -23.71 -3.26
CA ASN A 24 15.57 -25.11 -3.20
C ASN A 24 16.49 -25.50 -4.36
N ASP A 25 16.69 -24.61 -5.33
CA ASP A 25 17.48 -24.84 -6.54
C ASP A 25 18.41 -23.65 -6.82
N SER A 26 19.38 -23.87 -7.69
CA SER A 26 20.32 -22.89 -8.23
C SER A 26 19.68 -21.77 -9.06
N LEU A 27 18.40 -21.92 -9.41
CA LEU A 27 17.63 -20.97 -10.20
C LEU A 27 16.37 -20.54 -9.44
N LEU A 28 16.24 -19.23 -9.20
CA LEU A 28 15.02 -18.64 -8.65
C LEU A 28 13.87 -18.77 -9.64
N ARG A 29 12.73 -19.24 -9.15
CA ARG A 29 11.48 -19.38 -9.88
C ARG A 29 10.45 -18.39 -9.33
N GLU A 30 9.35 -18.22 -10.06
CA GLU A 30 8.26 -17.33 -9.61
C GLU A 30 7.76 -17.73 -8.20
N GLU A 31 7.69 -19.02 -7.89
CA GLU A 31 7.32 -19.53 -6.56
C GLU A 31 8.23 -19.08 -5.41
N ASP A 32 9.46 -18.64 -5.70
CA ASP A 32 10.40 -18.14 -4.70
C ASP A 32 10.21 -16.63 -4.41
N VAL A 33 9.55 -15.90 -5.32
CA VAL A 33 9.36 -14.46 -5.20
C VAL A 33 8.27 -14.17 -4.15
N PRO A 34 8.49 -13.22 -3.23
CA PRO A 34 7.47 -12.79 -2.28
C PRO A 34 6.14 -12.44 -2.97
N GLU A 35 5.04 -12.97 -2.44
CA GLU A 35 3.68 -12.73 -2.95
C GLU A 35 3.35 -11.23 -3.07
N GLU A 36 3.87 -10.41 -2.16
CA GLU A 36 3.75 -8.94 -2.17
C GLU A 36 4.33 -8.28 -3.42
N ILE A 37 5.28 -8.91 -4.10
CA ILE A 37 5.88 -8.44 -5.35
C ILE A 37 5.12 -9.00 -6.56
N ILE A 38 4.73 -10.28 -6.52
CA ILE A 38 4.00 -10.95 -7.61
C ILE A 38 2.61 -10.36 -7.79
N TYR A 39 1.88 -10.20 -6.70
CA TYR A 39 0.51 -9.71 -6.71
C TYR A 39 0.42 -8.21 -6.54
N TRP A 40 1.55 -7.50 -6.67
CA TRP A 40 1.53 -6.06 -6.73
C TRP A 40 0.77 -5.61 -7.96
N GLN A 41 -0.41 -5.04 -7.70
CA GLN A 41 -1.15 -4.26 -8.67
C GLN A 41 -0.67 -2.81 -8.50
N ASP A 42 -0.50 -2.07 -9.59
CA ASP A 42 -0.38 -0.61 -9.53
C ASP A 42 -1.54 -0.11 -8.67
N GLU A 43 -1.28 0.23 -7.41
CA GLU A 43 -2.18 1.14 -6.71
C GLU A 43 -2.08 2.44 -7.50
N GLU A 44 -3.16 2.83 -8.16
CA GLU A 44 -3.22 4.02 -9.02
C GLU A 44 -2.46 5.17 -8.33
N GLU A 45 -1.36 5.61 -8.94
CA GLU A 45 -0.67 6.80 -8.47
C GLU A 45 -1.68 7.97 -8.43
N PRO A 46 -1.61 8.85 -7.43
CA PRO A 46 -2.55 9.94 -7.34
C PRO A 46 -2.44 10.81 -8.59
N ASP A 47 -3.55 10.90 -9.34
CA ASP A 47 -3.60 11.78 -10.50
C ASP A 47 -3.61 13.25 -10.04
N LEU A 48 -2.43 13.86 -10.04
CA LEU A 48 -2.21 15.27 -9.73
C LEU A 48 -2.36 16.17 -10.97
N SER A 49 -2.65 15.61 -12.15
CA SER A 49 -2.86 16.37 -13.39
C SER A 49 -4.30 16.89 -13.52
N GLN A 50 -5.16 16.56 -12.55
CA GLN A 50 -6.53 17.01 -12.48
C GLN A 50 -6.64 18.53 -12.44
N ARG A 51 -7.55 19.09 -13.23
CA ARG A 51 -7.73 20.55 -13.36
C ARG A 51 -8.42 21.17 -12.14
N ASP A 52 -9.19 20.38 -11.40
CA ASP A 52 -9.85 20.83 -10.16
C ASP A 52 -9.01 20.43 -8.93
N PHE A 53 -8.72 21.43 -8.09
CA PHE A 53 -7.97 21.23 -6.85
C PHE A 53 -8.66 20.23 -5.91
N LYS A 54 -10.01 20.20 -5.91
CA LYS A 54 -10.76 19.27 -5.07
C LYS A 54 -10.55 17.82 -5.49
N GLU A 55 -10.53 17.56 -6.80
CA GLU A 55 -10.31 16.21 -7.34
C GLU A 55 -8.86 15.75 -7.11
N ALA A 56 -7.87 16.62 -7.38
CA ALA A 56 -6.46 16.34 -7.10
C ALA A 56 -6.21 16.06 -5.60
N ARG A 57 -6.90 16.79 -4.72
CA ARG A 57 -6.80 16.54 -3.27
C ARG A 57 -7.45 15.21 -2.89
N ASN A 58 -8.58 14.86 -3.48
CA ASN A 58 -9.27 13.60 -3.21
C ASN A 58 -8.47 12.39 -3.71
N SER A 59 -7.83 12.47 -4.88
CA SER A 59 -6.97 11.39 -5.39
C SER A 59 -5.78 11.16 -4.47
N PHE A 60 -5.11 12.24 -4.04
CA PHE A 60 -4.05 12.16 -3.03
C PHE A 60 -4.56 11.58 -1.70
N GLU A 61 -5.66 12.11 -1.15
CA GLU A 61 -6.21 11.63 0.13
C GLU A 61 -6.60 10.15 0.06
N ARG A 62 -7.18 9.69 -1.06
CA ARG A 62 -7.52 8.29 -1.28
C ARG A 62 -6.27 7.42 -1.23
N HIS A 63 -5.29 7.73 -2.07
CA HIS A 63 -4.04 6.98 -2.15
C HIS A 63 -3.34 6.90 -0.78
N PHE A 64 -3.21 8.05 -0.10
CA PHE A 64 -2.59 8.12 1.23
C PHE A 64 -3.30 7.26 2.28
N LEU A 65 -4.64 7.25 2.29
CA LEU A 65 -5.41 6.45 3.25
C LEU A 65 -5.39 4.96 2.93
N CYS A 66 -5.40 4.56 1.66
CA CYS A 66 -5.25 3.16 1.25
C CYS A 66 -3.89 2.60 1.71
N GLU A 67 -2.80 3.33 1.47
CA GLU A 67 -1.46 2.97 1.95
C GLU A 67 -1.39 2.82 3.48
N ALA A 68 -2.00 3.75 4.23
CA ALA A 68 -2.08 3.66 5.68
C ALA A 68 -2.91 2.44 6.14
N LEU A 69 -4.01 2.13 5.44
CA LEU A 69 -4.83 0.96 5.71
C LEU A 69 -4.06 -0.35 5.44
N HIS A 70 -3.28 -0.43 4.36
CA HIS A 70 -2.42 -1.57 4.08
C HIS A 70 -1.36 -1.77 5.17
N ARG A 71 -0.62 -0.71 5.55
CA ARG A 71 0.42 -0.78 6.60
C ARG A 71 -0.12 -1.29 7.93
N HIS A 72 -1.34 -0.93 8.28
CA HIS A 72 -1.97 -1.28 9.55
C HIS A 72 -3.05 -2.38 9.44
N ARG A 73 -3.11 -3.11 8.32
CA ARG A 73 -4.07 -4.21 8.07
C ARG A 73 -5.51 -3.86 8.44
N GLY A 74 -5.95 -2.67 8.01
CA GLY A 74 -7.31 -2.17 8.25
C GLY A 74 -7.65 -1.87 9.72
N VAL A 75 -6.68 -1.86 10.64
CA VAL A 75 -6.92 -1.53 12.05
C VAL A 75 -7.08 -0.01 12.23
N ILE A 76 -8.32 0.46 12.15
CA ILE A 76 -8.69 1.89 12.21
C ILE A 76 -8.04 2.67 13.37
N SER A 77 -7.90 2.06 14.56
CA SER A 77 -7.27 2.74 15.70
C SER A 77 -5.81 3.08 15.43
N GLN A 78 -5.05 2.18 14.79
CA GLN A 78 -3.65 2.40 14.46
C GLN A 78 -3.52 3.35 13.27
N VAL A 79 -4.37 3.19 12.25
CA VAL A 79 -4.43 4.09 11.10
C VAL A 79 -4.69 5.52 11.53
N ALA A 80 -5.68 5.73 12.42
CA ALA A 80 -6.03 7.05 12.93
C ALA A 80 -4.86 7.71 13.69
N GLU A 81 -4.13 6.93 14.49
CA GLU A 81 -2.95 7.39 15.22
C GLU A 81 -1.79 7.76 14.27
N ASP A 82 -1.50 6.90 13.29
CA ASP A 82 -0.44 7.12 12.29
C ASP A 82 -0.70 8.37 11.43
N VAL A 83 -1.93 8.53 10.94
CA VAL A 83 -2.31 9.67 10.09
C VAL A 83 -2.65 10.94 10.89
N GLY A 84 -2.59 10.89 12.23
CA GLY A 84 -2.87 12.04 13.11
C GLY A 84 -4.32 12.52 13.12
N LEU A 85 -5.28 11.63 12.82
CA LEU A 85 -6.71 11.96 12.79
C LEU A 85 -7.46 11.31 13.95
N SER A 86 -8.56 11.93 14.36
CA SER A 86 -9.52 11.22 15.22
C SER A 86 -10.18 10.08 14.43
N ARG A 87 -10.55 8.98 15.11
CA ARG A 87 -11.29 7.88 14.47
C ARG A 87 -12.55 8.36 13.74
N LYS A 88 -13.27 9.32 14.33
CA LYS A 88 -14.47 9.93 13.74
C LYS A 88 -14.15 10.65 12.42
N SER A 89 -13.08 11.44 12.40
CA SER A 89 -12.63 12.15 11.21
C SER A 89 -12.16 11.18 10.11
N LEU A 90 -11.48 10.10 10.52
CA LEU A 90 -11.05 9.06 9.60
C LEU A 90 -12.24 8.35 8.96
N TYR A 91 -13.24 7.92 9.74
CA TYR A 91 -14.46 7.30 9.19
C TYR A 91 -15.17 8.20 8.19
N ALA A 92 -15.32 9.50 8.49
CA ALA A 92 -15.95 10.45 7.58
C ALA A 92 -15.17 10.61 6.27
N LYS A 93 -13.83 10.54 6.31
CA LYS A 93 -12.99 10.58 5.09
C LYS A 93 -13.11 9.29 4.28
N LEU A 94 -13.10 8.13 4.94
CA LEU A 94 -13.27 6.84 4.27
C LEU A 94 -14.62 6.75 3.56
N GLU A 95 -15.69 7.22 4.20
CA GLU A 95 -17.04 7.27 3.60
C GLU A 95 -17.09 8.25 2.41
N HIS A 96 -16.55 9.46 2.57
CA HIS A 96 -16.52 10.46 1.49
C HIS A 96 -15.70 10.01 0.28
N LEU A 97 -14.65 9.23 0.51
CA LEU A 97 -13.79 8.68 -0.53
C LEU A 97 -14.23 7.28 -0.96
N ASP A 98 -15.35 6.74 -0.47
CA ASP A 98 -15.83 5.39 -0.85
C ASP A 98 -14.71 4.31 -0.72
N ILE A 99 -14.03 4.30 0.44
CA ILE A 99 -12.96 3.34 0.77
C ILE A 99 -13.51 2.34 1.79
N ASP A 100 -13.63 1.07 1.38
CA ASP A 100 -13.97 -0.01 2.31
C ASP A 100 -12.71 -0.57 3.00
N TYR A 101 -12.51 -0.16 4.25
CA TYR A 101 -11.38 -0.60 5.07
C TYR A 101 -11.44 -2.08 5.49
N GLN A 102 -12.59 -2.76 5.36
CA GLN A 102 -12.71 -4.17 5.76
C GLN A 102 -11.89 -5.09 4.85
N HIS A 103 -11.70 -4.73 3.58
CA HIS A 103 -10.89 -5.50 2.63
C HIS A 103 -9.41 -5.59 3.02
N TYR A 104 -8.93 -4.67 3.87
CA TYR A 104 -7.54 -4.57 4.27
C TYR A 104 -7.22 -5.40 5.52
N ARG A 105 -8.21 -6.09 6.11
CA ARG A 105 -8.07 -6.86 7.37
C ARG A 105 -7.61 -8.31 7.19
N THR A 106 -7.19 -8.69 5.98
CA THR A 106 -6.82 -10.06 5.62
C THR A 106 -5.41 -10.42 6.09
#